data_AF-A0A9Q1N3M9-F1
#
_entry.id   AF-A0A9Q1N3M9-F1
#
_cell.length_a   1.000
_cell.length_b   1.000
_cell.length_c   1.000
_cell.angle_alpha   90.00
_cell.angle_beta   90.00
_cell.angle_gamma   90.00
#
_symmetry.space_group_name_H-M   'P 1'
#
loop_
_entity.id
_entity.type
_entity.pdbx_description
1 polymer ?
#
loop_
_entity_poly.entity_id
_entity_poly.type
_entity_poly.pdbx_seq_one_letter_code
_entity_poly.pdbx_strand_id
1 'polypeptide(L)'
;MIEEPHSGDEATNADDSSWNFDSPRVVKVKTLHISSPILAAKSPFFYKLFSNGMRESEQRQEAALMELLNFMYSNTLTTNTAPALLDVLMAAGKFEVASCMRYCSRQLRNLPMTPESALLYLELPSSVLMAEAVQPLTDAAEQFLAARYKDLTKFQEEVMKLPLAGVEAILSSDDLQVASEDAVYDFVLKWTRTQCPQIVGRQEIIGSRLGRCIRFPFMSCRKLRKVLACNDFDHEFASKLVLEALFYKAEAPHRQRNQVAEESSSTNRCFVKRAYKYRPVKVVDFELPRQQCVVYLDLKREECANLFPSGRVYSQAFHLGGGQGFFLSAHCNMDQQRSFHCFGLFLGMQEKGFGDFRC
;
A
#
# COMPACT_ATOMS: atom_id res chain seq x y z
N MET A 1 -42.62 -75.48 -53.68
CA MET A 1 -42.47 -74.13 -54.26
C MET A 1 -41.48 -73.42 -53.36
N ILE A 2 -40.19 -73.38 -53.66
CA ILE A 2 -39.51 -72.71 -54.79
C ILE A 2 -39.73 -71.19 -54.76
N GLU A 3 -38.59 -70.52 -54.62
CA GLU A 3 -38.21 -69.16 -55.05
C GLU A 3 -38.57 -67.94 -54.19
N GLU A 4 -37.50 -67.38 -53.62
CA GLU A 4 -37.20 -65.94 -53.57
C GLU A 4 -37.19 -65.33 -55.00
N PRO A 5 -37.47 -64.01 -55.18
CA PRO A 5 -36.44 -62.98 -54.93
C PRO A 5 -36.89 -61.57 -54.48
N HIS A 6 -35.85 -60.82 -54.12
CA HIS A 6 -35.62 -59.41 -53.76
C HIS A 6 -36.56 -58.28 -54.26
N SER A 7 -36.79 -57.27 -53.40
CA SER A 7 -36.24 -55.89 -53.50
C SER A 7 -37.14 -54.83 -52.83
N GLY A 8 -36.54 -53.81 -52.20
CA GLY A 8 -37.17 -52.48 -52.03
C GLY A 8 -37.36 -51.96 -50.60
N ASP A 9 -36.43 -51.07 -50.20
CA ASP A 9 -36.47 -49.95 -49.24
C ASP A 9 -37.73 -49.62 -48.41
N GLU A 10 -37.54 -49.42 -47.10
CA GLU A 10 -37.65 -48.12 -46.41
C GLU A 10 -37.50 -48.33 -44.89
N ALA A 11 -36.33 -47.98 -44.32
CA ALA A 11 -36.11 -47.96 -42.88
C ALA A 11 -35.99 -46.50 -42.40
N THR A 12 -37.03 -46.10 -41.70
CA THR A 12 -37.21 -44.95 -40.80
C THR A 12 -35.94 -44.32 -40.23
N ASN A 13 -35.78 -43.01 -40.52
CA ASN A 13 -34.96 -42.06 -39.78
C ASN A 13 -35.68 -41.58 -38.49
N ALA A 14 -34.97 -41.57 -37.37
CA ALA A 14 -35.02 -40.59 -36.27
C ALA A 14 -34.00 -41.06 -35.22
N ASP A 15 -32.75 -40.62 -35.33
CA ASP A 15 -32.20 -39.43 -34.66
C ASP A 15 -32.06 -39.62 -33.15
N ASP A 16 -30.88 -40.08 -32.74
CA ASP A 16 -30.39 -39.91 -31.36
C ASP A 16 -28.89 -39.62 -31.42
N SER A 17 -28.60 -38.33 -31.61
CA SER A 17 -27.25 -37.76 -31.69
C SER A 17 -26.63 -37.66 -30.29
N SER A 18 -26.08 -38.78 -29.81
CA SER A 18 -25.16 -38.78 -28.66
C SER A 18 -23.78 -38.24 -29.09
N TRP A 19 -23.59 -36.94 -28.96
CA TRP A 19 -22.28 -36.30 -29.04
C TRP A 19 -21.45 -36.70 -27.83
N ASN A 20 -20.73 -37.80 -27.94
CA ASN A 20 -19.78 -38.27 -26.94
C ASN A 20 -18.52 -37.38 -26.99
N PHE A 21 -18.52 -36.30 -26.20
CA PHE A 21 -17.42 -35.34 -26.10
C PHE A 21 -16.40 -35.78 -25.04
N ASP A 22 -15.76 -36.93 -25.24
CA ASP A 22 -14.57 -37.34 -24.49
C ASP A 22 -13.39 -37.53 -25.46
N SER A 23 -12.95 -36.43 -26.06
CA SER A 23 -11.61 -36.36 -26.63
C SER A 23 -10.61 -36.21 -25.49
N PRO A 24 -9.64 -37.12 -25.29
CA PRO A 24 -8.59 -36.91 -24.32
C PRO A 24 -7.81 -35.66 -24.74
N ARG A 25 -7.62 -34.71 -23.83
CA ARG A 25 -6.68 -33.60 -24.03
C ARG A 25 -5.32 -34.21 -24.35
N VAL A 26 -4.93 -34.21 -25.63
CA VAL A 26 -3.62 -34.67 -26.07
C VAL A 26 -2.58 -33.74 -25.45
N VAL A 27 -1.97 -34.17 -24.34
CA VAL A 27 -0.82 -33.51 -23.75
C VAL A 27 0.33 -33.66 -24.74
N LYS A 28 0.70 -32.58 -25.44
CA LYS A 28 1.95 -32.55 -26.20
C LYS A 28 3.10 -32.63 -25.20
N VAL A 29 3.70 -33.81 -25.06
CA VAL A 29 4.88 -34.01 -24.21
C VAL A 29 6.12 -33.59 -24.99
N LYS A 30 6.79 -32.53 -24.54
CA LYS A 30 8.11 -32.12 -25.06
C LYS A 30 9.18 -32.60 -24.09
N THR A 31 10.04 -33.51 -24.53
CA THR A 31 11.18 -33.99 -23.73
C THR A 31 12.34 -33.01 -23.81
N LEU A 32 12.90 -32.66 -22.65
CA LEU A 32 14.04 -31.75 -22.53
C LEU A 32 15.21 -32.50 -21.90
N HIS A 33 16.37 -32.46 -22.55
CA HIS A 33 17.61 -32.99 -21.99
C HIS A 33 18.29 -31.92 -21.14
N ILE A 34 18.53 -32.23 -19.87
CA ILE A 34 19.11 -31.33 -18.88
C ILE A 34 20.27 -32.00 -18.16
N SER A 35 21.27 -31.22 -17.78
CA SER A 35 22.38 -31.60 -16.90
C SER A 35 21.97 -31.41 -15.43
N SER A 36 21.69 -32.51 -14.74
CA SER A 36 21.32 -32.51 -13.32
C SER A 36 22.32 -31.78 -12.42
N PRO A 37 23.66 -31.95 -12.57
CA PRO A 37 24.64 -31.22 -11.75
C PRO A 37 24.55 -29.70 -11.87
N ILE A 38 24.32 -29.19 -13.09
CA ILE A 38 24.22 -27.74 -13.34
C ILE A 38 22.98 -27.16 -12.65
N LEU A 39 21.84 -27.83 -12.80
CA LEU A 39 20.60 -27.36 -12.20
C LEU A 39 20.63 -27.44 -10.67
N ALA A 40 21.13 -28.55 -10.12
CA ALA A 40 21.28 -28.75 -8.68
C ALA A 40 22.21 -27.71 -8.03
N ALA A 41 23.27 -27.31 -8.72
CA ALA A 41 24.20 -26.28 -8.22
C ALA A 41 23.59 -24.87 -8.17
N LYS A 42 22.51 -24.62 -8.92
CA LYS A 42 21.90 -23.29 -9.09
C LYS A 42 20.55 -23.15 -8.41
N SER A 43 19.98 -24.25 -7.93
CA SER A 43 18.62 -24.33 -7.38
C SER A 43 18.54 -25.40 -6.29
N PRO A 44 18.22 -25.03 -5.04
CA PRO A 44 18.00 -25.99 -3.97
C PRO A 44 16.80 -26.91 -4.26
N PHE A 45 15.79 -26.42 -4.98
CA PHE A 45 14.67 -27.23 -5.47
C PHE A 45 15.17 -28.40 -6.35
N PHE A 46 15.97 -28.12 -7.38
CA PHE A 46 16.46 -29.17 -8.28
C PHE A 46 17.42 -30.13 -7.57
N TYR A 47 18.23 -29.64 -6.64
CA TYR A 47 19.07 -30.50 -5.80
C TYR A 47 18.22 -31.55 -5.05
N LYS A 48 17.15 -31.11 -4.38
CA LYS A 48 16.22 -32.01 -3.66
C LYS A 48 15.46 -32.94 -4.61
N LEU A 49 15.05 -32.44 -5.77
CA LEU A 49 14.33 -33.22 -6.79
C LEU A 49 15.17 -34.42 -7.23
N PHE A 50 16.44 -34.18 -7.55
CA PHE A 50 17.34 -35.23 -8.03
C PHE A 50 17.85 -36.14 -6.90
N SER A 51 17.93 -35.67 -5.66
CA SER A 51 18.37 -36.50 -4.53
C SER A 51 17.25 -37.39 -3.97
N ASN A 52 16.00 -36.93 -3.99
CA ASN A 52 14.89 -37.57 -3.25
C ASN A 52 13.79 -38.15 -4.15
N GLY A 53 13.90 -38.04 -5.48
CA GLY A 53 12.96 -38.68 -6.42
C GLY A 53 11.52 -38.14 -6.33
N MET A 54 11.35 -36.85 -6.02
CA MET A 54 10.04 -36.21 -6.00
C MET A 54 9.41 -36.20 -7.41
N ARG A 55 8.13 -36.54 -7.50
CA ARG A 55 7.34 -36.42 -8.74
C ARG A 55 6.47 -35.18 -8.63
N GLU A 56 6.84 -34.11 -9.32
CA GLU A 56 5.91 -33.00 -9.56
C GLU A 56 5.18 -33.22 -10.87
N SER A 57 3.85 -33.19 -10.80
CA SER A 57 2.97 -33.09 -11.95
C SER A 57 2.09 -31.87 -11.74
N GLU A 58 2.46 -30.75 -12.33
CA GLU A 58 1.49 -29.71 -12.63
C GLU A 58 1.96 -28.80 -13.76
N GLN A 59 0.98 -28.45 -14.58
CA GLN A 59 1.15 -27.87 -15.90
C GLN A 59 1.12 -26.34 -15.80
N ARG A 60 2.13 -25.66 -16.39
CA ARG A 60 2.04 -24.39 -17.17
C ARG A 60 3.22 -23.43 -16.95
N GLN A 61 4.00 -23.24 -18.00
CA GLN A 61 4.21 -22.06 -18.86
C GLN A 61 5.56 -22.36 -19.51
N GLU A 62 5.51 -23.17 -20.57
CA GLU A 62 6.70 -23.77 -21.18
C GLU A 62 7.76 -22.71 -21.54
N ALA A 63 7.33 -21.54 -22.01
CA ALA A 63 8.23 -20.44 -22.36
C ALA A 63 9.04 -19.91 -21.16
N ALA A 64 8.39 -19.66 -20.02
CA ALA A 64 9.05 -19.13 -18.82
C ALA A 64 10.03 -20.15 -18.22
N LEU A 65 9.66 -21.43 -18.21
CA LEU A 65 10.56 -22.50 -17.78
C LEU A 65 11.76 -22.64 -18.73
N MET A 66 11.55 -22.56 -20.05
CA MET A 66 12.64 -22.62 -21.02
C MET A 66 13.61 -21.44 -20.87
N GLU A 67 13.11 -20.23 -20.64
CA GLU A 67 13.95 -19.06 -20.34
C GLU A 67 14.71 -19.22 -19.02
N LEU A 68 14.05 -19.72 -17.97
CA LEU A 68 14.71 -20.01 -16.71
C LEU A 68 15.84 -21.04 -16.88
N LEU A 69 15.59 -22.13 -17.61
CA LEU A 69 16.61 -23.12 -17.91
C LEU A 69 17.75 -22.48 -18.71
N ASN A 70 17.46 -21.73 -19.77
CA ASN A 70 18.47 -21.02 -20.54
C ASN A 70 19.32 -20.10 -19.66
N PHE A 71 18.70 -19.38 -18.72
CA PHE A 71 19.40 -18.56 -17.73
C PHE A 71 20.30 -19.39 -16.82
N MET A 72 19.89 -20.58 -16.39
CA MET A 72 20.73 -21.44 -15.54
C MET A 72 22.00 -21.93 -16.25
N TYR A 73 21.98 -22.08 -17.57
CA TYR A 73 23.16 -22.44 -18.38
C TYR A 73 24.00 -21.23 -18.82
N SER A 74 23.36 -20.12 -19.20
CA SER A 74 24.02 -19.00 -19.87
C SER A 74 24.10 -17.72 -19.04
N ASN A 75 23.39 -17.64 -17.91
CA ASN A 75 23.11 -16.42 -17.14
C ASN A 75 22.45 -15.28 -17.96
N THR A 76 21.77 -15.60 -19.07
CA THR A 76 21.09 -14.61 -19.92
C THR A 76 19.61 -14.97 -20.12
N LEU A 77 18.77 -13.94 -20.25
CA LEU A 77 17.38 -14.06 -20.70
C LEU A 77 17.26 -13.42 -22.07
N THR A 78 16.47 -14.03 -22.97
CA THR A 78 16.21 -13.43 -24.29
C THR A 78 15.06 -12.43 -24.26
N THR A 79 14.22 -12.50 -23.22
CA THR A 79 13.05 -11.65 -23.06
C THR A 79 13.38 -10.38 -22.27
N ASN A 80 12.80 -9.25 -22.69
CA ASN A 80 12.96 -7.95 -22.04
C ASN A 80 11.62 -7.24 -21.74
N THR A 81 10.49 -7.87 -22.06
CA THR A 81 9.16 -7.32 -21.84
C THR A 81 8.70 -7.59 -20.40
N ALA A 82 7.98 -6.63 -19.80
CA ALA A 82 7.53 -6.75 -18.41
C ALA A 82 6.71 -8.03 -18.13
N PRO A 83 5.73 -8.44 -18.97
CA PRO A 83 4.96 -9.66 -18.72
C PRO A 83 5.83 -10.92 -18.76
N ALA A 84 6.73 -11.03 -19.74
CA ALA A 84 7.60 -12.21 -19.86
C ALA A 84 8.62 -12.29 -18.70
N LEU A 85 9.16 -11.14 -18.27
CA LEU A 85 10.04 -11.08 -17.11
C LEU A 85 9.33 -11.46 -15.80
N LEU A 86 8.05 -11.10 -15.66
CA LEU A 86 7.21 -11.52 -14.54
C LEU A 86 6.94 -13.02 -14.56
N ASP A 87 6.57 -13.58 -15.71
CA ASP A 87 6.40 -15.03 -15.87
C ASP A 87 7.68 -15.80 -15.48
N VAL A 88 8.84 -15.33 -15.94
CA VAL A 88 10.15 -15.90 -15.55
C VAL A 88 10.45 -15.69 -14.08
N LEU A 89 10.12 -14.53 -13.49
CA LEU A 89 10.27 -14.27 -12.05
C LEU A 89 9.44 -15.27 -11.22
N MET A 90 8.20 -15.52 -11.64
CA MET A 90 7.30 -16.48 -11.00
C MET A 90 7.86 -17.90 -11.08
N ALA A 91 8.36 -18.30 -12.25
CA ALA A 91 9.03 -19.59 -12.41
C ALA A 91 10.29 -19.68 -11.54
N ALA A 92 11.14 -18.64 -11.55
CA ALA A 92 12.36 -18.60 -10.74
C ALA A 92 12.06 -18.69 -9.24
N GLY A 93 10.98 -18.06 -8.76
CA GLY A 93 10.50 -18.21 -7.39
C GLY A 93 10.08 -19.64 -7.07
N LYS A 94 9.28 -20.26 -7.96
CA LYS A 94 8.84 -21.66 -7.80
C LYS A 94 10.02 -22.64 -7.73
N PHE A 95 11.02 -22.47 -8.59
CA PHE A 95 12.19 -23.34 -8.67
C PHE A 95 13.38 -22.85 -7.81
N GLU A 96 13.15 -21.91 -6.89
CA GLU A 96 14.15 -21.39 -5.94
C GLU A 96 15.46 -20.90 -6.61
N VAL A 97 15.38 -20.29 -7.79
CA VAL A 97 16.54 -19.77 -8.55
C VAL A 97 16.77 -18.28 -8.22
N ALA A 98 17.35 -18.03 -7.04
CA ALA A 98 17.51 -16.67 -6.51
C ALA A 98 18.30 -15.71 -7.42
N SER A 99 19.29 -16.20 -8.18
CA SER A 99 20.05 -15.37 -9.14
C SER A 99 19.17 -14.86 -10.29
N CYS A 100 18.25 -15.69 -10.78
CA CYS A 100 17.30 -15.31 -11.83
C CYS A 100 16.27 -14.33 -11.28
N MET A 101 15.75 -14.55 -10.07
CA MET A 101 14.85 -13.61 -9.40
C MET A 101 15.46 -12.20 -9.28
N ARG A 102 16.72 -12.10 -8.83
CA ARG A 102 17.43 -10.81 -8.75
C ARG A 102 17.59 -10.16 -10.12
N TYR A 103 17.87 -10.96 -11.14
CA TYR A 103 18.01 -10.47 -12.51
C TYR A 103 16.68 -9.90 -13.03
N CYS A 104 15.58 -10.65 -12.93
CA CYS A 104 14.25 -10.19 -13.33
C CYS A 104 13.82 -8.95 -12.55
N SER A 105 13.99 -8.95 -11.22
CA SER A 105 13.70 -7.81 -10.34
C SER A 105 14.42 -6.54 -10.80
N ARG A 106 15.72 -6.63 -11.10
CA ARG A 106 16.50 -5.51 -11.63
C ARG A 106 16.00 -5.03 -13.00
N GLN A 107 15.70 -5.96 -13.91
CA GLN A 107 15.23 -5.61 -15.25
C GLN A 107 13.85 -4.94 -15.20
N LEU A 108 12.93 -5.46 -14.41
CA LEU A 108 11.60 -4.86 -14.19
C LEU A 108 11.71 -3.45 -13.61
N ARG A 109 12.61 -3.25 -12.64
CA ARG A 109 12.86 -1.92 -12.06
C ARG A 109 13.44 -0.91 -13.06
N ASN A 110 14.15 -1.37 -14.08
CA ASN A 110 14.72 -0.50 -15.12
C ASN A 110 13.68 -0.11 -16.20
N LEU A 111 12.51 -0.74 -16.21
CA LEU A 111 11.42 -0.36 -17.11
C LEU A 111 10.64 0.84 -16.51
N PRO A 112 9.96 1.64 -17.36
CA PRO A 112 9.09 2.70 -16.87
C PRO A 112 8.02 2.16 -15.93
N MET A 113 7.94 2.73 -14.73
CA MET A 113 6.95 2.33 -13.73
C MET A 113 5.67 3.14 -13.91
N THR A 114 4.55 2.44 -14.06
CA THR A 114 3.18 2.98 -14.06
C THR A 114 2.43 2.52 -12.79
N PRO A 115 1.31 3.17 -12.41
CA PRO A 115 0.50 2.72 -11.28
C PRO A 115 0.09 1.24 -11.41
N GLU A 116 -0.29 0.80 -12.61
CA GLU A 116 -0.70 -0.57 -12.87
C GLU A 116 0.46 -1.56 -12.64
N SER A 117 1.66 -1.22 -13.14
CA SER A 117 2.85 -2.06 -12.91
C SER A 117 3.27 -2.09 -11.44
N ALA A 118 3.19 -0.95 -10.73
CA ALA A 118 3.55 -0.87 -9.32
C ALA A 118 2.60 -1.73 -8.47
N LEU A 119 1.29 -1.63 -8.70
CA LEU A 119 0.30 -2.48 -8.03
C LEU A 119 0.53 -3.96 -8.33
N LEU A 120 0.79 -4.31 -9.59
CA LEU A 120 1.09 -5.69 -9.97
C LEU A 120 2.31 -6.25 -9.25
N TYR A 121 3.36 -5.45 -9.05
CA TYR A 121 4.56 -5.87 -8.32
C TYR A 121 4.31 -6.05 -6.82
N LEU A 122 3.41 -5.26 -6.23
CA LEU A 122 3.04 -5.38 -4.81
C LEU A 122 2.03 -6.50 -4.53
N GLU A 123 1.36 -7.00 -5.57
CA GLU A 123 0.39 -8.10 -5.50
C GLU A 123 0.96 -9.45 -5.97
N LEU A 124 2.28 -9.55 -6.14
CA LEU A 124 2.91 -10.83 -6.45
C LEU A 124 2.64 -11.86 -5.34
N PRO A 125 2.63 -13.17 -5.65
CA PRO A 125 2.43 -14.20 -4.64
C PRO A 125 3.44 -14.12 -3.49
N SER A 126 2.99 -14.43 -2.27
CA SER A 126 3.79 -14.33 -1.05
C SER A 126 5.10 -15.13 -1.12
N SER A 127 5.10 -16.29 -1.79
CA SER A 127 6.31 -17.09 -2.03
C SER A 127 7.40 -16.33 -2.79
N VAL A 128 7.02 -15.38 -3.64
CA VAL A 128 7.94 -14.52 -4.40
C VAL A 128 8.27 -13.25 -3.61
N LEU A 129 7.27 -12.59 -3.02
CA LEU A 129 7.46 -11.35 -2.25
C LEU A 129 8.39 -11.52 -1.04
N MET A 130 8.35 -12.67 -0.37
CA MET A 130 9.22 -12.94 0.79
C MET A 130 10.68 -13.19 0.41
N ALA A 131 11.01 -13.30 -0.88
CA ALA A 131 12.38 -13.45 -1.32
C ALA A 131 13.10 -12.09 -1.30
N GLU A 132 14.24 -12.03 -0.61
CA GLU A 132 15.13 -10.86 -0.56
C GLU A 132 15.51 -10.33 -1.96
N ALA A 133 15.52 -11.21 -2.96
CA ALA A 133 15.79 -10.87 -4.36
C ALA A 133 14.78 -9.90 -4.99
N VAL A 134 13.55 -9.84 -4.47
CA VAL A 134 12.43 -9.05 -5.03
C VAL A 134 12.20 -7.76 -4.24
N GLN A 135 12.71 -7.67 -3.01
CA GLN A 135 12.57 -6.48 -2.15
C GLN A 135 12.93 -5.15 -2.86
N PRO A 136 14.03 -5.03 -3.63
CA PRO A 136 14.34 -3.76 -4.30
C PRO A 136 13.34 -3.35 -5.39
N LEU A 137 12.54 -4.28 -5.92
CA LEU A 137 11.47 -4.01 -6.87
C LEU A 137 10.22 -3.52 -6.13
N THR A 138 9.85 -4.16 -5.02
CA THR A 138 8.70 -3.75 -4.21
C THR A 138 8.95 -2.39 -3.57
N ASP A 139 10.14 -2.15 -3.01
CA ASP A 139 10.51 -0.85 -2.44
C ASP A 139 10.39 0.27 -3.48
N ALA A 140 10.80 0.01 -4.73
CA ALA A 140 10.66 0.97 -5.83
C ALA A 140 9.19 1.22 -6.20
N ALA A 141 8.36 0.17 -6.21
CA ALA A 141 6.92 0.29 -6.45
C ALA A 141 6.20 1.08 -5.35
N GLU A 142 6.54 0.83 -4.08
CA GLU A 142 6.00 1.59 -2.95
C GLU A 142 6.39 3.07 -3.02
N GLN A 143 7.68 3.35 -3.25
CA GLN A 143 8.19 4.71 -3.41
C GLN A 143 7.52 5.45 -4.57
N PHE A 144 7.31 4.76 -5.70
CA PHE A 144 6.62 5.32 -6.85
C PHE A 144 5.17 5.72 -6.52
N LEU A 145 4.40 4.83 -5.88
CA LEU A 145 3.02 5.13 -5.48
C LEU A 145 2.97 6.25 -4.44
N ALA A 146 3.84 6.22 -3.43
CA ALA A 146 3.95 7.25 -2.42
C ALA A 146 4.28 8.63 -3.01
N ALA A 147 5.17 8.70 -4.00
CA ALA A 147 5.52 9.94 -4.68
C ALA A 147 4.38 10.44 -5.58
N ARG A 148 3.74 9.54 -6.32
CA ARG A 148 2.64 9.86 -7.25
C ARG A 148 1.41 10.39 -6.52
N TYR A 149 1.04 9.75 -5.42
CA TYR A 149 -0.16 10.04 -4.63
C TYR A 149 0.14 10.81 -3.34
N LYS A 150 1.26 11.55 -3.31
CA LYS A 150 1.71 12.33 -2.16
C LYS A 150 0.63 13.29 -1.63
N ASP A 151 -0.11 13.94 -2.51
CA ASP A 151 -1.20 14.87 -2.16
C ASP A 151 -2.55 14.15 -2.14
N LEU A 152 -2.89 13.59 -0.97
CA LEU A 152 -4.12 12.82 -0.80
C LEU A 152 -5.38 13.66 -1.05
N THR A 153 -5.29 14.99 -0.88
CA THR A 153 -6.44 15.89 -1.13
C THR A 153 -6.79 16.03 -2.60
N LYS A 154 -5.82 15.81 -3.50
CA LYS A 154 -6.04 15.86 -4.96
C LYS A 154 -6.46 14.52 -5.53
N PHE A 155 -5.89 13.43 -5.02
CA PHE A 155 -6.04 12.10 -5.60
C PHE A 155 -6.98 11.18 -4.80
N GLN A 156 -7.74 11.73 -3.86
CA GLN A 156 -8.57 10.95 -2.94
C GLN A 156 -9.46 9.91 -3.65
N GLU A 157 -10.15 10.28 -4.73
CA GLU A 157 -11.04 9.40 -5.48
C GLU A 157 -10.30 8.28 -6.23
N GLU A 158 -9.07 8.53 -6.67
CA GLU A 158 -8.21 7.51 -7.29
C GLU A 158 -7.69 6.55 -6.23
N VAL A 159 -7.17 7.08 -5.11
CA VAL A 159 -6.63 6.28 -4.00
C VAL A 159 -7.74 5.42 -3.38
N MET A 160 -8.98 5.92 -3.34
CA MET A 160 -10.14 5.15 -2.85
C MET A 160 -10.40 3.86 -3.64
N LYS A 161 -9.96 3.80 -4.91
CA LYS A 161 -10.13 2.64 -5.80
C LYS A 161 -8.93 1.69 -5.80
N LEU A 162 -7.83 2.08 -5.18
CA LEU A 162 -6.62 1.26 -5.13
C LEU A 162 -6.82 0.03 -4.22
N PRO A 163 -6.16 -1.10 -4.52
CA PRO A 163 -6.14 -2.25 -3.65
C PRO A 163 -5.31 -1.98 -2.39
N LEU A 164 -5.42 -2.89 -1.41
CA LEU A 164 -4.81 -2.75 -0.09
C LEU A 164 -3.32 -2.41 -0.13
N ALA A 165 -2.54 -3.12 -0.95
CA ALA A 165 -1.10 -2.92 -1.05
C ALA A 165 -0.74 -1.51 -1.55
N GLY A 166 -1.51 -0.98 -2.49
CA GLY A 166 -1.30 0.38 -2.98
C GLY A 166 -1.62 1.45 -1.94
N VAL A 167 -2.74 1.27 -1.21
CA VAL A 167 -3.11 2.21 -0.13
C VAL A 167 -2.10 2.16 1.01
N GLU A 168 -1.66 0.98 1.41
CA GLU A 168 -0.64 0.79 2.44
C GLU A 168 0.69 1.46 2.06
N ALA A 169 1.14 1.30 0.81
CA ALA A 169 2.35 1.96 0.32
C ALA A 169 2.27 3.49 0.42
N ILE A 170 1.13 4.06 0.03
CA ILE A 170 0.89 5.52 0.10
C ILE A 170 0.84 6.00 1.54
N LEU A 171 0.08 5.31 2.40
CA LEU A 171 -0.10 5.68 3.78
C LEU A 171 1.17 5.43 4.62
N SER A 172 2.09 4.57 4.20
CA SER A 172 3.35 4.37 4.94
C SER A 172 4.33 5.55 4.82
N SER A 173 4.18 6.39 3.80
CA SER A 173 5.12 7.48 3.49
C SER A 173 5.08 8.67 4.47
N ASP A 174 6.24 9.08 4.98
CA ASP A 174 6.37 10.29 5.83
C ASP A 174 6.01 11.59 5.11
N ASP A 175 6.19 11.60 3.80
CA ASP A 175 5.99 12.76 2.95
C ASP A 175 4.52 12.97 2.56
N LEU A 176 3.61 12.10 3.00
CA LEU A 176 2.19 12.19 2.69
C LEU A 176 1.62 13.56 3.11
N GLN A 177 1.14 14.31 2.11
CA GLN A 177 0.52 15.62 2.28
C GLN A 177 -0.96 15.45 2.60
N VAL A 178 -1.23 15.41 3.90
CA VAL A 178 -2.56 15.32 4.48
C VAL A 178 -2.77 16.44 5.50
N ALA A 179 -4.03 16.81 5.76
CA ALA A 179 -4.37 17.88 6.70
C ALA A 179 -3.88 17.59 8.13
N SER A 180 -4.07 16.35 8.59
CA SER A 180 -3.72 15.86 9.92
C SER A 180 -3.75 14.34 9.95
N GLU A 181 -3.20 13.72 11.00
CA GLU A 181 -3.34 12.28 11.17
C GLU A 181 -4.80 11.85 11.44
N ASP A 182 -5.60 12.74 12.02
CA ASP A 182 -7.05 12.55 12.16
C ASP A 182 -7.72 12.29 10.80
N ALA A 183 -7.27 12.98 9.74
CA ALA A 183 -7.78 12.76 8.38
C ALA A 183 -7.26 11.45 7.75
N VAL A 184 -6.06 10.98 8.12
CA VAL A 184 -5.57 9.65 7.71
C VAL A 184 -6.45 8.57 8.32
N TYR A 185 -6.77 8.69 9.61
CA TYR A 185 -7.69 7.78 10.30
C TYR A 185 -9.08 7.75 9.64
N ASP A 186 -9.66 8.93 9.35
CA ASP A 186 -10.97 9.02 8.71
C ASP A 186 -10.94 8.39 7.31
N PHE A 187 -9.87 8.64 6.54
CA PHE A 187 -9.65 8.04 5.22
C PHE A 187 -9.57 6.51 5.29
N VAL A 188 -8.79 5.95 6.23
CA VAL A 188 -8.66 4.49 6.40
C VAL A 188 -10.00 3.85 6.73
N LEU A 189 -10.79 4.46 7.62
CA LEU A 189 -12.12 3.95 7.93
C LEU A 189 -13.06 4.01 6.73
N LYS A 190 -13.03 5.11 5.97
CA LYS A 190 -13.84 5.23 4.76
C LYS A 190 -13.45 4.17 3.73
N TRP A 191 -12.15 4.04 3.45
CA TRP A 191 -11.62 3.06 2.51
C TRP A 191 -11.98 1.62 2.90
N THR A 192 -11.74 1.24 4.16
CA THR A 192 -12.04 -0.12 4.63
C THR A 192 -13.52 -0.46 4.57
N ARG A 193 -14.40 0.49 4.90
CA ARG A 193 -15.87 0.33 4.75
C ARG A 193 -16.32 0.22 3.30
N THR A 194 -15.64 0.87 2.37
CA THR A 194 -15.93 0.76 0.94
C THR A 194 -15.47 -0.59 0.38
N GLN A 195 -14.31 -1.09 0.79
CA GLN A 195 -13.74 -2.33 0.26
C GLN A 195 -14.29 -3.59 0.93
N CYS A 196 -14.65 -3.52 2.21
CA CYS A 196 -15.13 -4.66 2.97
C CYS A 196 -16.39 -4.31 3.80
N PRO A 197 -17.59 -4.78 3.39
CA PRO A 197 -18.81 -4.54 4.15
C PRO A 197 -18.82 -5.24 5.52
N GLN A 198 -18.15 -6.39 5.64
CA GLN A 198 -18.15 -7.20 6.85
C GLN A 198 -17.24 -6.61 7.93
N ILE A 199 -17.67 -6.65 9.19
CA ILE A 199 -16.89 -6.09 10.32
C ILE A 199 -15.60 -6.88 10.56
N VAL A 200 -15.68 -8.21 10.52
CA VAL A 200 -14.53 -9.10 10.79
C VAL A 200 -13.40 -8.85 9.80
N GLY A 201 -13.70 -8.77 8.50
CA GLY A 201 -12.69 -8.45 7.48
C GLY A 201 -12.11 -7.05 7.63
N ARG A 202 -12.92 -6.06 8.06
CA ARG A 202 -12.41 -4.71 8.38
C ARG A 202 -11.43 -4.72 9.54
N GLN A 203 -11.77 -5.42 10.63
CA GLN A 203 -10.91 -5.55 11.80
C GLN A 203 -9.60 -6.26 11.46
N GLU A 204 -9.64 -7.29 10.61
CA GLU A 204 -8.43 -7.99 10.16
C GLU A 204 -7.52 -7.07 9.34
N ILE A 205 -8.07 -6.36 8.35
CA ILE A 205 -7.29 -5.43 7.50
C ILE A 205 -6.68 -4.29 8.33
N ILE A 206 -7.46 -3.71 9.25
CA ILE A 206 -6.99 -2.62 10.11
C ILE A 206 -5.97 -3.15 11.12
N GLY A 207 -6.24 -4.26 11.79
CA GLY A 207 -5.36 -4.82 12.83
C GLY A 207 -4.00 -5.28 12.31
N SER A 208 -3.99 -5.90 11.12
CA SER A 208 -2.77 -6.48 10.56
C SER A 208 -1.94 -5.49 9.73
N ARG A 209 -2.58 -4.59 8.99
CA ARG A 209 -1.95 -3.78 7.92
C ARG A 209 -2.14 -2.29 8.16
N LEU A 210 -3.35 -1.77 7.94
CA LEU A 210 -3.60 -0.33 7.85
C LEU A 210 -3.49 0.41 9.20
N GLY A 211 -3.75 -0.25 10.32
CA GLY A 211 -3.63 0.35 11.65
C GLY A 211 -2.22 0.85 11.93
N ARG A 212 -1.20 0.13 11.48
CA ARG A 212 0.21 0.52 11.63
C ARG A 212 0.58 1.74 10.79
N CYS A 213 -0.17 2.01 9.72
CA CYS A 213 0.00 3.19 8.91
C CYS A 213 -0.54 4.45 9.61
N ILE A 214 -1.42 4.33 10.61
CA ILE A 214 -1.98 5.47 11.34
C ILE A 214 -1.05 5.82 12.50
N ARG A 215 -0.59 7.07 12.54
CA ARG A 215 0.32 7.54 13.59
C ARG A 215 -0.45 8.10 14.79
N PHE A 216 -1.11 7.22 15.54
CA PHE A 216 -1.94 7.55 16.71
C PHE A 216 -1.32 8.60 17.67
N PRO A 217 0.00 8.59 17.96
CA PRO A 217 0.63 9.61 18.80
C PRO A 217 0.47 11.05 18.28
N PHE A 218 0.21 11.25 16.99
CA PHE A 218 -0.01 12.56 16.36
C PHE A 218 -1.48 12.90 16.11
N MET A 219 -2.42 12.02 16.45
CA MET A 219 -3.86 12.30 16.40
C MET A 219 -4.30 13.23 17.55
N SER A 220 -5.45 13.87 17.41
CA SER A 220 -6.06 14.65 18.49
C SER A 220 -6.61 13.74 19.59
N CYS A 221 -6.58 14.19 20.85
CA CYS A 221 -7.17 13.42 21.96
C CYS A 221 -8.68 13.17 21.75
N ARG A 222 -9.38 14.12 21.10
CA ARG A 222 -10.79 13.95 20.70
C ARG A 222 -10.95 12.78 19.73
N LYS A 223 -10.06 12.65 18.74
CA LYS A 223 -10.11 11.55 17.78
C LYS A 223 -9.67 10.23 18.39
N LEU A 224 -8.62 10.21 19.23
CA LEU A 224 -8.22 9.02 19.98
C LEU A 224 -9.35 8.44 20.83
N ARG A 225 -10.17 9.29 21.48
CA ARG A 225 -11.38 8.84 22.18
C ARG A 225 -12.38 8.16 21.24
N LYS A 226 -12.53 8.65 20.01
CA LYS A 226 -13.41 8.04 18.99
C LYS A 226 -12.87 6.68 18.50
N VAL A 227 -11.55 6.45 18.52
CA VAL A 227 -10.94 5.15 18.18
C VAL A 227 -11.46 4.06 19.11
N LEU A 228 -11.48 4.33 20.43
CA LEU A 228 -11.96 3.37 21.44
C LEU A 228 -13.45 3.01 21.28
N ALA A 229 -14.24 3.90 20.70
CA ALA A 229 -15.66 3.69 20.45
C ALA A 229 -15.96 3.12 19.04
N CYS A 230 -14.93 2.83 18.24
CA CYS A 230 -15.09 2.42 16.86
C CYS A 230 -15.17 0.89 16.73
N ASN A 231 -16.30 0.39 16.25
CA ASN A 231 -16.52 -1.05 16.05
C ASN A 231 -15.65 -1.68 14.95
N ASP A 232 -15.03 -0.86 14.09
CA ASP A 232 -14.15 -1.34 13.01
C ASP A 232 -12.76 -1.74 13.52
N PHE A 233 -12.44 -1.38 14.75
CA PHE A 233 -11.25 -1.84 15.44
C PHE A 233 -11.61 -2.97 16.39
N ASP A 234 -10.70 -3.93 16.52
CA ASP A 234 -10.71 -4.79 17.69
C ASP A 234 -10.43 -3.96 18.95
N HIS A 235 -11.13 -4.26 20.04
CA HIS A 235 -11.09 -3.45 21.26
C HIS A 235 -9.72 -3.49 21.95
N GLU A 236 -9.08 -4.66 21.98
CA GLU A 236 -7.76 -4.82 22.59
C GLU A 236 -6.70 -4.08 21.76
N PHE A 237 -6.77 -4.24 20.43
CA PHE A 237 -5.90 -3.53 19.50
C PHE A 237 -6.06 -2.00 19.61
N ALA A 238 -7.29 -1.48 19.59
CA ALA A 238 -7.56 -0.05 19.75
C ALA A 238 -7.06 0.49 21.10
N SER A 239 -7.32 -0.25 22.19
CA SER A 239 -6.91 0.15 23.53
C SER A 239 -5.38 0.27 23.64
N LYS A 240 -4.65 -0.70 23.09
CA LYS A 240 -3.18 -0.69 23.05
C LYS A 240 -2.66 0.56 22.32
N LEU A 241 -3.14 0.80 21.10
CA LEU A 241 -2.69 1.93 20.27
C LEU A 241 -2.99 3.30 20.92
N VAL A 242 -4.16 3.44 21.53
CA VAL A 242 -4.55 4.68 22.21
C VAL A 242 -3.71 4.90 23.48
N LEU A 243 -3.45 3.86 24.26
CA LEU A 243 -2.58 3.96 25.44
C LEU A 243 -1.15 4.34 25.06
N GLU A 244 -0.55 3.68 24.07
CA GLU A 244 0.77 4.02 23.54
C GLU A 244 0.84 5.48 23.08
N ALA A 245 -0.17 5.93 22.33
CA ALA A 245 -0.27 7.32 21.89
C ALA A 245 -0.37 8.32 23.04
N LEU A 246 -1.14 8.01 24.09
CA LEU A 246 -1.29 8.87 25.26
C LEU A 246 0.00 8.92 26.09
N PHE A 247 0.67 7.79 26.29
CA PHE A 247 1.97 7.75 26.97
C PHE A 247 3.01 8.58 26.21
N TYR A 248 3.13 8.39 24.90
CA TYR A 248 4.02 9.20 24.06
C TYR A 248 3.74 10.70 24.22
N LYS A 249 2.47 11.11 24.17
CA LYS A 249 2.08 12.53 24.32
C LYS A 249 2.40 13.09 25.72
N ALA A 250 2.35 12.26 26.76
CA ALA A 250 2.65 12.67 28.13
C ALA A 250 4.16 12.76 28.41
N GLU A 251 5.00 12.16 27.57
CA GLU A 251 6.45 12.19 27.76
C GLU A 251 7.09 13.57 27.52
N ALA A 252 8.21 13.78 28.21
CA ALA A 252 9.03 14.97 28.01
C ALA A 252 9.67 14.98 26.60
N PRO A 253 9.88 16.16 25.97
CA PRO A 253 10.36 16.25 24.59
C PRO A 253 11.68 15.53 24.28
N HIS A 254 12.57 15.36 25.27
CA HIS A 254 13.83 14.65 25.08
C HIS A 254 13.63 13.12 25.01
N ARG A 255 12.65 12.56 25.73
CA ARG A 255 12.32 11.12 25.68
C ARG A 255 11.61 10.75 24.39
N GLN A 256 10.70 11.61 23.93
CA GLN A 256 10.09 11.50 22.59
C GLN A 256 11.16 11.43 21.48
N ARG A 257 12.23 12.23 21.58
CA ARG A 257 13.34 12.20 20.61
C ARG A 257 14.12 10.88 20.67
N ASN A 258 14.32 10.33 21.86
CA ASN A 258 15.00 9.04 22.04
C ASN A 258 14.17 7.91 21.42
N GLN A 259 12.85 7.87 21.64
CA GLN A 259 11.97 6.88 21.02
C GLN A 259 11.97 6.96 19.50
N VAL A 260 11.98 8.16 18.93
CA VAL A 260 12.11 8.36 17.48
C VAL A 260 13.47 7.87 16.96
N ALA A 261 14.54 8.07 17.72
CA ALA A 261 15.87 7.59 17.35
C ALA A 261 16.02 6.06 17.46
N GLU A 262 15.47 5.46 18.51
CA GLU A 262 15.48 4.01 18.73
C GLU A 262 14.60 3.26 17.71
N GLU A 263 13.46 3.83 17.31
CA GLU A 263 12.60 3.22 16.30
C GLU A 263 13.01 3.48 14.86
N SER A 264 14.00 4.35 14.60
CA SER A 264 14.51 4.60 13.25
C SER A 264 15.13 3.35 12.60
N SER A 265 15.50 2.34 13.39
CA SER A 265 15.93 1.00 12.95
C SER A 265 14.79 -0.01 12.74
N SER A 266 13.56 0.33 13.14
CA SER A 266 12.40 -0.55 13.02
C SER A 266 11.50 -0.13 11.86
N THR A 267 10.76 -1.08 11.28
CA THR A 267 9.75 -0.81 10.25
C THR A 267 8.55 0.00 10.79
N ASN A 268 8.48 0.23 12.11
CA ASN A 268 7.37 0.92 12.76
C ASN A 268 7.60 2.43 12.75
N ARG A 269 6.90 3.15 11.86
CA ARG A 269 7.04 4.61 11.71
C ARG A 269 6.04 5.41 12.57
N CYS A 270 5.45 4.79 13.59
CA CYS A 270 4.33 5.35 14.35
C CYS A 270 4.69 6.62 15.15
N PHE A 271 5.95 6.76 15.59
CA PHE A 271 6.44 7.97 16.27
C PHE A 271 7.12 8.99 15.36
N VAL A 272 7.20 8.73 14.04
CA VAL A 272 7.73 9.71 13.08
C VAL A 272 6.61 10.68 12.69
N LYS A 273 6.84 11.99 12.79
CA LYS A 273 5.83 12.99 12.40
C LYS A 273 5.78 13.16 10.88
N ARG A 274 4.60 13.11 10.26
CA ARG A 274 4.43 13.38 8.81
C ARG A 274 4.63 14.85 8.45
N ALA A 275 4.92 15.09 7.17
CA ALA A 275 4.91 16.41 6.55
C ALA A 275 3.48 16.93 6.28
N TYR A 276 2.68 17.14 7.33
CA TYR A 276 1.30 17.63 7.21
C TYR A 276 1.22 18.97 6.47
N LYS A 277 0.14 19.15 5.69
CA LYS A 277 -0.17 20.40 4.99
C LYS A 277 -0.40 21.56 5.96
N TYR A 278 -0.96 21.25 7.13
CA TYR A 278 -1.25 22.22 8.18
C TYR A 278 -0.38 21.96 9.41
N ARG A 279 0.13 23.03 10.01
CA ARG A 279 1.03 22.96 11.16
C ARG A 279 0.26 22.52 12.41
N PRO A 280 0.66 21.43 13.09
CA PRO A 280 0.01 21.05 14.33
C PRO A 280 0.16 22.13 15.41
N VAL A 281 -0.87 22.28 16.23
CA VAL A 281 -0.91 23.20 17.38
C VAL A 281 -1.09 22.41 18.66
N LYS A 282 -0.53 22.92 19.76
CA LYS A 282 -0.86 22.42 21.10
C LYS A 282 -1.94 23.32 21.68
N VAL A 283 -3.00 22.72 22.21
CA VAL A 283 -4.14 23.44 22.77
C VAL A 283 -4.27 23.00 24.22
N VAL A 284 -4.34 23.97 25.12
CA VAL A 284 -4.63 23.76 26.54
C VAL A 284 -5.96 24.41 26.84
N ASP A 285 -6.96 23.57 27.11
CA ASP A 285 -8.32 24.01 27.39
C ASP A 285 -8.52 24.28 28.88
N PHE A 286 -9.28 25.33 29.19
CA PHE A 286 -9.67 25.71 30.54
C PHE A 286 -11.20 25.82 30.57
N GLU A 287 -11.82 25.05 31.47
CA GLU A 287 -13.28 25.08 31.66
C GLU A 287 -13.70 26.22 32.60
N LEU A 288 -12.84 26.56 33.56
CA LEU A 288 -13.08 27.56 34.59
C LEU A 288 -12.01 28.66 34.56
N PRO A 289 -12.34 29.92 34.91
CA PRO A 289 -13.67 30.43 35.31
C PRO A 289 -14.62 30.69 34.12
N ARG A 290 -14.11 30.65 32.89
CA ARG A 290 -14.87 30.70 31.63
C ARG A 290 -14.18 29.78 30.64
N GLN A 291 -14.93 29.27 29.67
CA GLN A 291 -14.37 28.42 28.63
C GLN A 291 -13.37 29.21 27.78
N GLN A 292 -12.09 28.88 27.90
CA GLN A 292 -10.98 29.51 27.19
C GLN A 292 -9.93 28.46 26.83
N CYS A 293 -9.05 28.76 25.88
CA CYS A 293 -7.92 27.89 25.56
C CYS A 293 -6.66 28.71 25.30
N VAL A 294 -5.50 28.11 25.56
CA VAL A 294 -4.20 28.65 25.16
C VAL A 294 -3.67 27.78 24.02
N VAL A 295 -3.36 28.41 22.89
CA VAL A 295 -2.90 27.74 21.67
C VAL A 295 -1.45 28.08 21.41
N TYR A 296 -0.62 27.06 21.27
CA TYR A 296 0.81 27.18 20.95
C TYR A 296 1.05 26.75 19.50
N LEU A 297 1.66 27.64 18.72
CA LEU A 297 2.08 27.40 17.34
C LEU A 297 3.60 27.65 17.24
N ASP A 298 4.35 26.59 16.95
CA ASP A 298 5.80 26.67 16.81
C ASP A 298 6.19 26.90 15.33
N LEU A 299 6.82 28.05 15.06
CA LEU A 299 7.39 28.43 13.76
C LEU A 299 8.90 28.63 13.90
N LYS A 300 9.69 27.90 13.11
CA LYS A 300 11.15 28.08 13.08
C LYS A 300 11.51 29.32 12.26
N ARG A 301 12.64 29.95 12.59
CA ARG A 301 13.16 31.12 11.86
C ARG A 301 13.31 30.86 10.36
N GLU A 302 13.82 29.70 9.97
CA GLU A 302 13.98 29.29 8.56
C GLU A 302 12.64 29.15 7.84
N GLU A 303 11.63 28.59 8.50
CA GLU A 303 10.27 28.46 7.96
C GLU A 303 9.64 29.83 7.74
N CYS A 304 9.84 30.77 8.68
CA CYS A 304 9.40 32.15 8.53
C CYS A 304 10.13 32.87 7.38
N ALA A 305 11.44 32.63 7.21
CA ALA A 305 12.20 33.21 6.10
C ALA A 305 11.69 32.73 4.74
N ASN A 306 11.28 31.45 4.64
CA ASN A 306 10.69 30.86 3.43
C ASN A 306 9.30 31.41 3.10
N LEU A 307 8.68 32.21 3.98
CA LEU A 307 7.45 32.93 3.65
C LEU A 307 7.72 34.13 2.74
N PHE A 308 8.95 34.62 2.62
CA PHE A 308 9.22 35.75 1.73
C PHE A 308 9.12 35.34 0.25
N PRO A 309 8.53 36.17 -0.64
CA PRO A 309 7.91 37.48 -0.38
C PRO A 309 6.40 37.43 -0.07
N SER A 310 5.73 36.30 -0.32
CA SER A 310 4.25 36.20 -0.28
C SER A 310 3.70 34.84 0.18
N GLY A 311 4.54 34.04 0.82
CA GLY A 311 4.24 32.72 1.37
C GLY A 311 3.34 32.76 2.61
N ARG A 312 2.68 31.63 2.87
CA ARG A 312 1.70 31.46 3.94
C ARG A 312 1.86 30.09 4.60
N VAL A 313 1.66 30.04 5.90
CA VAL A 313 1.57 28.80 6.69
C VAL A 313 0.28 28.83 7.49
N TYR A 314 -0.43 27.71 7.48
CA TYR A 314 -1.70 27.54 8.18
C TYR A 314 -1.54 26.47 9.25
N SER A 315 -2.17 26.69 10.41
CA SER A 315 -2.25 25.68 11.46
C SER A 315 -3.37 24.68 11.19
N GLN A 316 -3.29 23.53 11.85
CA GLN A 316 -4.44 22.65 12.02
C GLN A 316 -5.54 23.38 12.79
N ALA A 317 -6.78 23.01 12.52
CA ALA A 317 -7.92 23.58 13.22
C ALA A 317 -7.97 23.12 14.69
N PHE A 318 -8.29 24.04 15.58
CA PHE A 318 -8.59 23.79 16.99
C PHE A 318 -10.00 24.30 17.30
N HIS A 319 -10.58 23.84 18.41
CA HIS A 319 -11.98 24.11 18.73
C HIS A 319 -12.10 24.80 20.08
N LEU A 320 -12.95 25.83 20.15
CA LEU A 320 -13.31 26.53 21.39
C LEU A 320 -14.83 26.67 21.45
N GLY A 321 -15.44 26.55 22.64
CA GLY A 321 -16.84 26.91 22.85
C GLY A 321 -17.86 26.12 22.02
N GLY A 322 -18.19 24.89 22.41
CA GLY A 322 -19.28 24.13 21.78
C GLY A 322 -19.05 23.73 20.32
N GLY A 323 -17.80 23.72 19.85
CA GLY A 323 -17.40 23.17 18.55
C GLY A 323 -17.16 24.18 17.43
N GLN A 324 -17.02 25.48 17.73
CA GLN A 324 -16.53 26.42 16.71
C GLN A 324 -15.06 26.15 16.41
N GLY A 325 -14.75 25.89 15.14
CA GLY A 325 -13.39 25.68 14.66
C GLY A 325 -12.67 27.01 14.40
N PHE A 326 -11.40 27.05 14.78
CA PHE A 326 -10.47 28.17 14.57
C PHE A 326 -9.15 27.65 14.00
N PHE A 327 -8.40 28.50 13.32
CA PHE A 327 -7.04 28.20 12.86
C PHE A 327 -6.17 29.44 12.93
N LEU A 328 -4.87 29.25 13.12
CA LEU A 328 -3.87 30.30 13.02
C LEU A 328 -3.26 30.30 11.63
N SER A 329 -2.87 31.48 11.15
CA SER A 329 -2.14 31.59 9.89
C SER A 329 -1.06 32.66 9.96
N ALA A 330 0.13 32.33 9.45
CA ALA A 330 1.28 33.20 9.39
C ALA A 330 1.59 33.53 7.92
N HIS A 331 1.79 34.81 7.61
CA HIS A 331 1.95 35.28 6.23
C HIS A 331 3.08 36.28 6.14
N CYS A 332 3.75 36.30 4.99
CA CYS A 332 4.49 37.47 4.55
C CYS A 332 3.54 38.35 3.72
N ASN A 333 3.20 39.53 4.24
CA ASN A 333 2.36 40.49 3.55
C ASN A 333 3.20 41.66 3.05
N MET A 334 2.85 42.20 1.89
CA MET A 334 3.40 43.44 1.39
C MET A 334 2.49 44.59 1.79
N ASP A 335 3.02 45.59 2.50
CA ASP A 335 2.30 46.83 2.72
C ASP A 335 2.31 47.64 1.41
N GLN A 336 1.15 47.69 0.73
CA GLN A 336 0.99 48.39 -0.55
C GLN A 336 1.27 49.89 -0.44
N GLN A 337 1.13 50.49 0.74
CA GLN A 337 1.37 51.92 0.94
C GLN A 337 2.84 52.24 1.18
N ARG A 338 3.57 51.35 1.87
CA ARG A 338 4.94 51.61 2.34
C ARG A 338 6.02 50.76 1.67
N SER A 339 5.64 49.88 0.74
CA SER A 339 6.55 49.06 -0.07
C SER A 339 7.55 48.21 0.72
N PHE A 340 7.17 47.75 1.92
CA PHE A 340 7.96 46.78 2.69
C PHE A 340 7.16 45.51 3.01
N HIS A 341 7.88 44.42 3.25
CA HIS A 341 7.30 43.14 3.64
C HIS A 341 7.24 43.01 5.17
N CYS A 342 6.12 42.53 5.70
CA CYS A 342 5.93 42.28 7.12
C CYS A 342 5.44 40.86 7.39
N PHE A 343 5.80 40.34 8.56
CA PHE A 343 5.27 39.08 9.07
C PHE A 343 3.96 39.36 9.83
N GLY A 344 2.86 38.72 9.40
CA GLY A 344 1.57 38.84 10.05
C GLY A 344 1.08 37.50 10.59
N LEU A 345 0.53 37.51 11.81
CA LEU A 345 -0.13 36.36 12.43
C LEU A 345 -1.63 36.67 12.56
N PHE A 346 -2.48 35.75 12.09
CA PHE A 346 -3.92 35.94 12.01
C PHE A 346 -4.65 34.75 12.64
N LEU A 347 -5.76 35.04 13.30
CA LEU A 347 -6.72 34.06 13.76
C LEU A 347 -7.89 34.02 12.77
N GLY A 348 -8.08 32.87 12.14
CA GLY A 348 -9.22 32.59 11.27
C GLY A 348 -10.27 31.75 11.98
N MET A 349 -11.53 31.95 11.60
CA MET A 349 -12.65 31.12 12.02
C MET A 349 -13.04 30.19 10.87
N GLN A 350 -13.25 28.91 11.15
CA GLN A 350 -13.75 27.97 10.16
C GLN A 350 -15.27 28.14 10.05
N GLU A 351 -15.78 28.51 8.87
CA GLU A 351 -17.22 28.64 8.67
C GLU A 351 -17.90 27.29 8.95
N LYS A 352 -18.97 27.30 9.76
CA LYS A 352 -19.86 26.14 9.97
C LYS A 352 -20.67 25.93 8.70
N GLY A 353 -20.05 25.36 7.67
CA GLY A 353 -20.63 25.41 6.33
C GLY A 353 -19.92 24.61 5.25
N PHE A 354 -19.03 23.68 5.58
CA PHE A 354 -18.73 22.50 4.76
C PHE A 354 -18.50 21.37 5.78
N GLY A 355 -19.19 20.25 5.60
CA GLY A 355 -19.44 19.24 6.63
C GLY A 355 -18.20 18.71 7.35
N ASP A 356 -18.47 17.84 8.35
CA ASP A 356 -17.57 16.70 8.58
C ASP A 356 -16.95 16.33 7.24
N PHE A 357 -15.64 16.49 7.12
CA PHE A 357 -14.93 16.18 5.89
C PHE A 357 -15.38 14.76 5.50
N ARG A 358 -16.23 14.66 4.48
CA ARG A 358 -16.30 13.47 3.64
C ARG A 358 -15.00 13.47 2.85
N CYS A 359 -13.90 13.21 3.55
CA CYS A 359 -12.67 12.76 2.96
C CYS A 359 -12.57 11.26 3.20
#